data_AF-A0A381Z802-F1
#
_entry.id   AF-A0A381Z802-F1
#
_cell.length_a   1.000
_cell.length_b   1.000
_cell.length_c   1.000
_cell.angle_alpha   90.00
_cell.angle_beta   90.00
_cell.angle_gamma   90.00
#
_symmetry.space_group_name_H-M   'P 1'
#
loop_
_entity.id
_entity.type
_entity.pdbx_description
1 polymer ?
#
loop_
_entity_poly.entity_id
_entity_poly.type
_entity_poly.pdbx_seq_one_letter_code
_entity_poly.pdbx_strand_id
1 'polypeptide(L)'
;MDRRKFLKISGLGLGSAAVLGWGLNRFGIIGSKENYYLQGNYAPIKEIISEDKLEIVGSIPKELSGLYLRNGPNPMGSPNAKKYHWFEGEGMLHGVRIDEGKAIWYRNRLVGGDQSNTHVISHAKKIYAIVEAGGKPVEIDQELNSLTEEPFYGTLETGFTAHTKLDSETKELHGITYNFPRGSYEAHHVVVGKDGRVNRADLLPLSSGTMLHECAITENYVLVFDLSITFSFLKLGTGYFPFSWNNDHQARIGLLNRKTNDGVVKWFNIDPCYFFHTVNAYEDQQGNVMVDAMRYQKLFDVDGNGPFTEFPPMLTRWSLNLSTGNASELQLDDLPAEFPRMHPDLNGKFNRYGYSLGTGSGPKPDFGRVIKYDFAKNIHEVYELDKGREGAEPVFIPSENQKREDEGYLMTYVYDKVSDKSNLVIFNAQNIKSGPIAQIKLPQRVPFGFHGSWVPA
;
A
#
# COMPACT_ATOMS: atom_id res chain seq x y z
N MET A 1 -50.74 -4.52 -32.64
CA MET A 1 -50.44 -3.19 -33.22
C MET A 1 -48.94 -3.15 -33.47
N ASP A 2 -48.55 -3.02 -34.74
CA ASP A 2 -47.35 -3.61 -35.34
C ASP A 2 -46.12 -2.66 -35.34
N ARG A 3 -44.92 -3.23 -35.11
CA ARG A 3 -43.59 -2.58 -34.92
C ARG A 3 -43.05 -1.84 -36.15
N ARG A 4 -43.86 -1.64 -37.21
CA ARG A 4 -43.47 -1.02 -38.48
C ARG A 4 -44.05 0.38 -38.74
N LYS A 5 -44.63 1.03 -37.73
CA LYS A 5 -45.26 2.37 -37.86
C LYS A 5 -44.65 3.49 -36.99
N PHE A 6 -43.44 3.32 -36.46
CA PHE A 6 -42.75 4.39 -35.70
C PHE A 6 -41.56 5.04 -36.43
N LEU A 7 -41.29 4.65 -37.68
CA LEU A 7 -40.05 5.01 -38.39
C LEU A 7 -40.26 5.95 -39.60
N LYS A 8 -41.32 6.78 -39.62
CA LYS A 8 -41.64 7.58 -40.83
C LYS A 8 -42.10 9.03 -40.63
N ILE A 9 -41.87 9.67 -39.48
CA ILE A 9 -42.14 11.11 -39.34
C ILE A 9 -40.98 11.81 -38.62
N SER A 10 -40.36 12.76 -39.33
CA SER A 10 -39.14 13.55 -39.04
C SER A 10 -37.83 12.75 -39.16
N GLY A 11 -37.08 12.76 -40.26
CA GLY A 11 -36.85 13.84 -41.21
C GLY A 11 -35.62 14.68 -40.82
N LEU A 12 -34.49 14.05 -40.49
CA LEU A 12 -33.18 14.72 -40.37
C LEU A 12 -32.15 13.87 -41.14
N GLY A 13 -31.66 14.43 -42.24
CA GLY A 13 -30.83 13.74 -43.22
C GLY A 13 -29.43 13.42 -42.72
N LEU A 14 -28.89 12.31 -43.22
CA LEU A 14 -27.54 11.76 -42.99
C LEU A 14 -26.37 12.72 -43.28
N GLY A 15 -26.62 13.91 -43.84
CA GLY A 15 -25.61 14.96 -44.03
C GLY A 15 -25.36 15.87 -42.81
N SER A 16 -26.21 15.79 -41.77
CA SER A 16 -26.07 16.64 -40.57
C SER A 16 -25.28 15.98 -39.43
N ALA A 17 -25.10 14.67 -39.45
CA ALA A 17 -24.26 13.94 -38.47
C ALA A 17 -22.76 14.23 -38.65
N ALA A 18 -22.30 14.48 -39.88
CA ALA A 18 -20.91 14.83 -40.16
C ALA A 18 -20.57 16.26 -39.70
N VAL A 19 -21.52 17.20 -39.78
CA VAL A 19 -21.33 18.60 -39.32
C VAL A 19 -21.47 18.72 -37.80
N LEU A 20 -22.32 17.91 -37.16
CA LEU A 20 -22.38 17.80 -35.69
C LEU A 20 -21.13 17.14 -35.10
N GLY A 21 -20.57 16.12 -35.77
CA GLY A 21 -19.30 15.49 -35.37
C GLY A 21 -18.09 16.43 -35.45
N TRP A 22 -18.10 17.39 -36.39
CA TRP A 22 -17.06 18.41 -36.49
C TRP A 22 -17.24 19.56 -35.47
N GLY A 23 -18.49 19.92 -35.16
CA GLY A 23 -18.81 20.96 -34.17
C GLY A 23 -18.56 20.54 -32.72
N LEU A 24 -18.77 19.27 -32.37
CA LEU A 24 -18.55 18.75 -31.00
C LEU A 24 -17.06 18.62 -30.62
N ASN A 25 -16.17 18.54 -31.61
CA ASN A 25 -14.72 18.50 -31.39
C ASN A 25 -14.12 19.88 -31.03
N ARG A 26 -14.84 20.99 -31.31
CA ARG A 26 -14.42 22.35 -30.90
C ARG A 26 -14.86 22.74 -29.49
N PHE A 27 -15.73 21.95 -28.85
CA PHE A 27 -16.24 22.20 -27.49
C PHE A 27 -15.80 21.17 -26.44
N GLY A 28 -14.92 20.22 -26.80
CA GLY A 28 -14.32 19.29 -25.83
C GLY A 28 -15.26 18.23 -25.25
N ILE A 29 -16.40 17.94 -25.88
CA ILE A 29 -17.44 17.04 -25.32
C ILE A 29 -17.27 15.56 -25.75
N ILE A 30 -16.31 15.24 -26.64
CA ILE A 30 -15.92 13.85 -26.95
C ILE A 30 -14.38 13.74 -26.91
N GLY A 31 -13.81 14.01 -25.74
CA GLY A 31 -12.52 13.44 -25.36
C GLY A 31 -12.80 12.38 -24.30
N SER A 32 -12.34 11.15 -24.48
CA SER A 32 -12.27 10.22 -23.35
C SER A 32 -11.44 10.91 -22.26
N LYS A 33 -12.03 11.19 -21.09
CA LYS A 33 -11.28 11.68 -19.94
C LYS A 33 -10.12 10.70 -19.72
N GLU A 34 -8.90 11.13 -19.99
CA GLU A 34 -7.72 10.30 -19.78
C GLU A 34 -7.65 9.96 -18.29
N ASN A 35 -7.45 8.67 -17.97
CA ASN A 35 -7.31 8.26 -16.58
C ASN A 35 -5.98 8.77 -16.04
N TYR A 36 -6.00 9.45 -14.90
CA TYR A 36 -4.79 9.96 -14.28
C TYR A 36 -3.80 8.83 -13.93
N TYR A 37 -4.31 7.67 -13.49
CA TYR A 37 -3.52 6.49 -13.13
C TYR A 37 -3.00 5.69 -14.32
N LEU A 38 -3.12 6.20 -15.54
CA LEU A 38 -2.50 5.61 -16.75
C LEU A 38 -1.54 6.59 -17.44
N GLN A 39 -1.16 7.68 -16.76
CA GLN A 39 -0.33 8.76 -17.31
C GLN A 39 0.95 8.96 -16.51
N GLY A 40 1.98 9.53 -17.16
CA GLY A 40 3.26 9.83 -16.52
C GLY A 40 3.84 8.60 -15.83
N ASN A 41 4.29 8.75 -14.58
CA ASN A 41 4.86 7.63 -13.83
C ASN A 41 3.83 6.60 -13.33
N TYR A 42 2.53 6.82 -13.52
CA TYR A 42 1.52 5.78 -13.31
C TYR A 42 1.36 4.86 -14.53
N ALA A 43 1.83 5.29 -15.71
CA ALA A 43 1.71 4.49 -16.93
C ALA A 43 2.52 3.17 -16.81
N PRO A 44 2.10 2.08 -17.47
CA PRO A 44 2.81 0.81 -17.42
C PRO A 44 4.18 0.92 -18.10
N ILE A 45 5.20 0.31 -17.51
CA ILE A 45 6.51 0.11 -18.16
C ILE A 45 6.47 -1.22 -18.92
N LYS A 46 6.89 -1.21 -20.19
CA LYS A 46 6.78 -2.40 -21.06
C LYS A 46 8.08 -3.20 -21.12
N GLU A 47 9.19 -2.52 -20.87
CA GLU A 47 10.53 -3.05 -20.92
C GLU A 47 10.84 -3.86 -19.66
N ILE A 48 11.10 -5.16 -19.85
CA ILE A 48 11.60 -6.07 -18.80
C ILE A 48 13.11 -6.19 -18.99
N ILE A 49 13.90 -5.69 -18.04
CA ILE A 49 15.35 -5.58 -18.20
C ILE A 49 16.14 -6.16 -17.02
N SER A 50 17.44 -6.29 -17.22
CA SER A 50 18.42 -6.58 -16.19
C SER A 50 19.67 -5.76 -16.48
N GLU A 51 20.08 -4.96 -15.50
CA GLU A 51 21.22 -4.06 -15.61
C GLU A 51 22.19 -4.35 -14.46
N ASP A 52 23.45 -4.57 -14.77
CA ASP A 52 24.53 -4.84 -13.82
C ASP A 52 25.52 -3.67 -13.69
N LYS A 53 25.41 -2.67 -14.57
CA LYS A 53 26.23 -1.45 -14.56
C LYS A 53 25.39 -0.28 -14.07
N LEU A 54 25.36 -0.12 -12.75
CA LEU A 54 24.64 0.95 -12.09
C LEU A 54 25.60 2.09 -11.72
N GLU A 55 25.25 3.30 -12.14
CA GLU A 55 25.96 4.50 -11.71
C GLU A 55 25.57 4.86 -10.28
N ILE A 56 26.56 5.20 -9.46
CA ILE A 56 26.38 5.54 -8.04
C ILE A 56 26.90 6.96 -7.80
N VAL A 57 26.06 7.79 -7.19
CA VAL A 57 26.45 9.10 -6.64
C VAL A 57 26.48 8.98 -5.12
N GLY A 58 27.57 9.42 -4.49
CA GLY A 58 27.76 9.29 -3.04
C GLY A 58 28.45 7.98 -2.65
N SER A 59 28.11 7.41 -1.49
CA SER A 59 28.72 6.16 -1.01
C SER A 59 27.70 5.32 -0.27
N ILE A 60 27.42 4.12 -0.80
CA ILE A 60 26.53 3.16 -0.14
C ILE A 60 27.27 2.59 1.08
N PRO A 61 26.65 2.59 2.27
CA PRO A 61 27.22 1.96 3.46
C PRO A 61 27.65 0.50 3.21
N LYS A 62 28.85 0.14 3.66
CA LYS A 62 29.44 -1.20 3.43
C LYS A 62 28.68 -2.34 4.10
N GLU A 63 27.95 -2.06 5.16
CA GLU A 63 27.13 -3.06 5.87
C GLU A 63 25.83 -3.42 5.13
N LEU A 64 25.47 -2.68 4.08
CA LEU A 64 24.29 -3.01 3.29
C LEU A 64 24.60 -4.16 2.33
N SER A 65 24.16 -5.36 2.72
CA SER A 65 24.08 -6.57 1.90
C SER A 65 22.67 -7.13 1.94
N GLY A 66 21.97 -7.09 0.81
CA GLY A 66 20.59 -7.54 0.70
C GLY A 66 19.94 -7.17 -0.64
N LEU A 67 18.62 -7.32 -0.70
CA LEU A 67 17.81 -7.07 -1.87
C LEU A 67 16.69 -6.09 -1.49
N TYR A 68 16.71 -4.91 -2.09
CA TYR A 68 15.60 -3.96 -2.00
C TYR A 68 14.57 -4.32 -3.07
N LEU A 69 13.31 -4.50 -2.66
CA LEU A 69 12.22 -4.89 -3.54
C LEU A 69 11.06 -3.91 -3.39
N ARG A 70 10.37 -3.64 -4.49
CA ARG A 70 9.05 -2.99 -4.49
C ARG A 70 8.13 -3.71 -5.47
N ASN A 71 6.86 -3.79 -5.11
CA ASN A 71 5.80 -4.30 -5.96
C ASN A 71 4.80 -3.18 -6.30
N GLY A 72 4.08 -3.35 -7.40
CA GLY A 72 3.06 -2.41 -7.85
C GLY A 72 2.31 -2.94 -9.06
N PRO A 73 1.16 -2.33 -9.37
CA PRO A 73 0.38 -2.62 -10.55
C PRO A 73 1.12 -2.06 -11.77
N ASN A 74 1.17 -2.85 -12.82
CA ASN A 74 1.71 -2.46 -14.10
C ASN A 74 0.79 -3.02 -15.20
N PRO A 75 -0.30 -2.31 -15.55
CA PRO A 75 -1.32 -2.80 -16.47
C PRO A 75 -0.76 -2.93 -17.89
N MET A 76 -0.22 -4.10 -18.22
CA MET A 76 0.47 -4.35 -19.51
C MET A 76 -0.51 -4.48 -20.68
N GLY A 77 -1.76 -4.81 -20.38
CA GLY A 77 -2.85 -4.88 -21.36
C GLY A 77 -3.42 -3.51 -21.77
N SER A 78 -4.67 -3.53 -22.22
CA SER A 78 -5.43 -2.34 -22.61
C SER A 78 -6.55 -2.08 -21.60
N PRO A 79 -6.26 -1.48 -20.44
CA PRO A 79 -7.28 -1.24 -19.41
C PRO A 79 -8.37 -0.31 -19.94
N ASN A 80 -9.59 -0.47 -19.44
CA ASN A 80 -10.67 0.46 -19.72
C ASN A 80 -10.40 1.78 -18.99
N ALA A 81 -9.80 2.75 -19.68
CA ALA A 81 -9.38 4.03 -19.08
C ALA A 81 -10.48 4.72 -18.26
N LYS A 82 -11.76 4.63 -18.67
CA LYS A 82 -12.85 5.26 -17.93
C LYS A 82 -13.06 4.65 -16.53
N LYS A 83 -12.81 3.35 -16.38
CA LYS A 83 -13.13 2.58 -15.16
C LYS A 83 -11.89 2.07 -14.42
N TYR A 84 -10.71 2.21 -15.03
CA TYR A 84 -9.47 1.72 -14.47
C TYR A 84 -9.25 2.26 -13.05
N HIS A 85 -9.03 1.35 -12.11
CA HIS A 85 -8.66 1.65 -10.75
C HIS A 85 -7.15 1.49 -10.58
N TRP A 86 -6.48 2.38 -9.84
CA TRP A 86 -5.03 2.31 -9.67
C TRP A 86 -4.56 0.96 -9.10
N PHE A 87 -5.36 0.33 -8.23
CA PHE A 87 -5.05 -0.99 -7.64
C PHE A 87 -5.09 -2.16 -8.63
N GLU A 88 -5.65 -1.97 -9.84
CA GLU A 88 -5.77 -3.03 -10.84
C GLU A 88 -4.53 -3.10 -11.75
N GLY A 89 -4.17 -4.32 -12.16
CA GLY A 89 -3.09 -4.57 -13.10
C GLY A 89 -2.17 -5.69 -12.64
N GLU A 90 -1.36 -6.21 -13.57
CA GLU A 90 -0.37 -7.23 -13.28
C GLU A 90 0.67 -6.73 -12.27
N GLY A 91 1.12 -7.60 -11.36
CA GLY A 91 2.19 -7.26 -10.43
C GLY A 91 3.52 -7.14 -11.16
N MET A 92 4.30 -6.10 -10.85
CA MET A 92 5.65 -5.90 -11.37
C MET A 92 6.60 -5.62 -10.21
N LEU A 93 7.55 -6.52 -10.00
CA LEU A 93 8.63 -6.32 -9.06
C LEU A 93 9.70 -5.43 -9.67
N HIS A 94 10.23 -4.53 -8.86
CA HIS A 94 11.43 -3.76 -9.14
C HIS A 94 12.44 -3.97 -8.01
N GLY A 95 13.55 -4.62 -8.32
CA GLY A 95 14.57 -4.99 -7.34
C GLY A 95 15.95 -4.40 -7.62
N VAL A 96 16.67 -4.09 -6.54
CA VAL A 96 18.09 -3.71 -6.56
C VAL A 96 18.85 -4.57 -5.56
N ARG A 97 19.80 -5.38 -6.05
CA ARG A 97 20.72 -6.16 -5.21
C ARG A 97 21.89 -5.27 -4.79
N ILE A 98 22.12 -5.18 -3.50
CA ILE A 98 23.29 -4.51 -2.92
C ILE A 98 24.10 -5.56 -2.17
N ASP A 99 25.42 -5.54 -2.32
CA ASP A 99 26.33 -6.42 -1.59
C ASP A 99 27.58 -5.66 -1.16
N GLU A 100 27.85 -5.65 0.13
CA GLU A 100 28.96 -4.95 0.79
C GLU A 100 29.09 -3.47 0.37
N GLY A 101 27.95 -2.77 0.25
CA GLY A 101 27.90 -1.39 -0.23
C GLY A 101 28.14 -1.22 -1.74
N LYS A 102 27.97 -2.26 -2.54
CA LYS A 102 28.02 -2.19 -4.02
C LYS A 102 26.65 -2.52 -4.60
N ALA A 103 26.16 -1.69 -5.51
CA ALA A 103 24.98 -2.02 -6.30
C ALA A 103 25.37 -3.06 -7.36
N ILE A 104 24.83 -4.27 -7.27
CA ILE A 104 25.19 -5.41 -8.12
C ILE A 104 24.32 -5.48 -9.36
N TRP A 105 23.01 -5.31 -9.21
CA TRP A 105 22.09 -5.25 -10.34
C TRP A 105 20.78 -4.56 -10.00
N TYR A 106 20.09 -4.09 -11.04
CA TYR A 106 18.69 -3.70 -11.05
C TYR A 106 17.92 -4.60 -12.02
N ARG A 107 16.70 -5.00 -11.62
CA ARG A 107 15.80 -5.80 -12.45
C ARG A 107 14.35 -5.43 -12.21
N ASN A 108 13.54 -5.60 -13.26
CA ASN A 108 12.09 -5.69 -13.12
C ASN A 108 11.56 -6.99 -13.71
N ARG A 109 10.55 -7.58 -13.07
CA ARG A 109 9.90 -8.83 -13.50
C ARG A 109 8.40 -8.75 -13.22
N LEU A 110 7.61 -9.30 -14.14
CA LEU A 110 6.20 -9.55 -13.88
C LEU A 110 6.07 -10.67 -12.85
N VAL A 111 5.14 -10.50 -11.92
CA VAL A 111 4.72 -11.56 -11.00
C VAL A 111 3.78 -12.49 -11.77
N GLY A 112 4.10 -13.78 -11.79
CA GLY A 112 3.25 -14.81 -12.39
C GLY A 112 1.97 -15.03 -11.59
N GLY A 113 0.92 -15.54 -12.25
CA GLY A 113 -0.36 -15.87 -11.60
C GLY A 113 -1.30 -14.67 -11.42
N ASP A 114 -2.20 -14.78 -10.43
CA ASP A 114 -3.26 -13.80 -10.18
C ASP A 114 -2.73 -12.56 -9.46
N GLN A 115 -2.63 -11.43 -10.19
CA GLN A 115 -2.49 -10.02 -9.77
C GLN A 115 -1.81 -9.71 -8.41
N SER A 116 -0.78 -10.47 -8.01
CA SER A 116 -0.03 -10.25 -6.77
C SER A 116 0.86 -9.01 -6.87
N ASN A 117 0.23 -7.83 -6.74
CA ASN A 117 0.78 -6.54 -7.13
C ASN A 117 0.97 -5.55 -5.96
N THR A 118 0.56 -5.91 -4.75
CA THR A 118 0.43 -4.94 -3.66
C THR A 118 1.69 -4.80 -2.83
N HIS A 119 2.26 -5.91 -2.37
CA HIS A 119 3.46 -5.90 -1.55
C HIS A 119 4.36 -7.07 -1.92
N VAL A 120 5.60 -6.98 -1.49
CA VAL A 120 6.61 -8.02 -1.54
C VAL A 120 7.29 -8.07 -0.18
N ILE A 121 7.24 -9.23 0.48
CA ILE A 121 7.72 -9.44 1.84
C ILE A 121 8.69 -10.60 1.89
N SER A 122 9.50 -10.68 2.94
CA SER A 122 10.27 -11.89 3.26
C SER A 122 9.81 -12.51 4.57
N HIS A 123 9.64 -13.82 4.59
CA HIS A 123 9.36 -14.58 5.80
C HIS A 123 9.95 -15.98 5.71
N ALA A 124 10.53 -16.48 6.81
CA ALA A 124 11.17 -17.79 6.85
C ALA A 124 12.16 -18.06 5.69
N LYS A 125 12.98 -17.05 5.34
CA LYS A 125 13.96 -17.05 4.24
C LYS A 125 13.39 -17.17 2.82
N LYS A 126 12.08 -17.04 2.67
CA LYS A 126 11.39 -16.98 1.38
C LYS A 126 10.89 -15.57 1.12
N ILE A 127 10.71 -15.23 -0.15
CA ILE A 127 10.16 -13.93 -0.58
C ILE A 127 8.79 -14.21 -1.20
N TYR A 128 7.81 -13.38 -0.90
CA TYR A 128 6.44 -13.53 -1.39
C TYR A 128 5.93 -12.21 -1.96
N ALA A 129 5.46 -12.23 -3.20
CA ALA A 129 4.57 -11.19 -3.72
C ALA A 129 3.15 -11.50 -3.24
N ILE A 130 2.45 -10.48 -2.72
CA ILE A 130 1.16 -10.62 -2.06
C ILE A 130 0.19 -9.52 -2.49
N VAL A 131 -1.11 -9.84 -2.43
CA VAL A 131 -2.24 -8.96 -2.72
C VAL A 131 -3.38 -9.30 -1.75
N GLU A 132 -4.25 -8.33 -1.50
CA GLU A 132 -5.45 -8.51 -0.68
C GLU A 132 -6.60 -9.22 -1.43
N ALA A 133 -7.76 -9.31 -0.78
CA ALA A 133 -9.03 -9.72 -1.38
C ALA A 133 -9.08 -11.15 -1.96
N GLY A 134 -8.27 -12.07 -1.45
CA GLY A 134 -8.39 -13.49 -1.79
C GLY A 134 -7.33 -14.04 -2.74
N GLY A 135 -6.41 -13.20 -3.23
CA GLY A 135 -5.25 -13.69 -3.98
C GLY A 135 -4.35 -14.56 -3.10
N LYS A 136 -3.83 -15.64 -3.67
CA LYS A 136 -2.76 -16.42 -3.04
C LYS A 136 -1.41 -15.72 -3.25
N PRO A 137 -0.51 -15.73 -2.27
CA PRO A 137 0.85 -15.28 -2.46
C PRO A 137 1.58 -16.04 -3.56
N VAL A 138 2.54 -15.38 -4.19
CA VAL A 138 3.44 -15.97 -5.18
C VAL A 138 4.84 -15.95 -4.60
N GLU A 139 5.49 -17.10 -4.50
CA GLU A 139 6.88 -17.16 -4.04
C GLU A 139 7.84 -16.63 -5.11
N ILE A 140 8.86 -15.89 -4.69
CA ILE A 140 9.80 -15.17 -5.55
C ILE A 140 11.22 -15.57 -5.16
N ASP A 141 12.08 -15.84 -6.15
CA ASP A 141 13.50 -16.06 -5.89
C ASP A 141 14.30 -14.75 -5.77
N GLN A 142 15.58 -14.86 -5.42
CA GLN A 142 16.47 -13.69 -5.31
C GLN A 142 16.69 -12.96 -6.64
N GLU A 143 16.40 -13.61 -7.77
CA GLU A 143 16.57 -13.09 -9.12
C GLU A 143 15.27 -12.48 -9.68
N LEU A 144 14.21 -12.44 -8.85
CA LEU A 144 12.85 -11.95 -9.05
C LEU A 144 11.95 -12.83 -9.92
N ASN A 145 12.30 -14.10 -10.11
CA ASN A 145 11.44 -15.03 -10.85
C ASN A 145 10.30 -15.51 -9.95
N SER A 146 9.11 -15.62 -10.51
CA SER A 146 7.99 -16.28 -9.85
C SER A 146 8.18 -17.79 -9.85
N LEU A 147 8.09 -18.36 -8.67
CA LEU A 147 8.15 -19.79 -8.44
C LEU A 147 6.75 -20.41 -8.56
N THR A 148 6.69 -21.71 -8.80
CA THR A 148 5.44 -22.44 -9.08
C THR A 148 4.93 -23.24 -7.89
N GLU A 149 5.75 -23.32 -6.85
CA GLU A 149 5.46 -23.98 -5.59
C GLU A 149 4.31 -23.28 -4.86
N GLU A 150 3.47 -24.07 -4.19
CA GLU A 150 2.41 -23.51 -3.35
C GLU A 150 3.04 -22.68 -2.21
N PRO A 151 2.54 -21.44 -1.98
CA PRO A 151 3.08 -20.58 -0.95
C PRO A 151 2.89 -21.19 0.44
N PHE A 152 3.75 -20.79 1.38
CA PHE A 152 3.73 -21.29 2.76
C PHE A 152 3.72 -22.83 2.86
N TYR A 153 4.44 -23.49 1.95
CA TYR A 153 4.50 -24.96 1.86
C TYR A 153 3.12 -25.63 1.65
N GLY A 154 2.17 -24.92 1.02
CA GLY A 154 0.83 -25.43 0.75
C GLY A 154 -0.11 -25.48 1.95
N THR A 155 0.23 -24.80 3.06
CA THR A 155 -0.59 -24.80 4.29
C THR A 155 -1.64 -23.68 4.34
N LEU A 156 -1.66 -22.77 3.37
CA LEU A 156 -2.66 -21.70 3.28
C LEU A 156 -3.94 -22.19 2.57
N GLU A 157 -5.04 -22.21 3.30
CA GLU A 157 -6.36 -22.63 2.78
C GLU A 157 -7.28 -21.44 2.42
N THR A 158 -6.94 -20.23 2.86
CA THR A 158 -7.74 -19.01 2.68
C THR A 158 -7.08 -18.03 1.70
N GLY A 159 -7.73 -16.88 1.47
CA GLY A 159 -7.05 -15.70 0.94
C GLY A 159 -5.93 -15.22 1.88
N PHE A 160 -5.02 -14.41 1.35
CA PHE A 160 -4.00 -13.71 2.14
C PHE A 160 -4.18 -12.20 2.12
N THR A 161 -3.38 -11.49 2.91
CA THR A 161 -3.37 -10.03 2.99
C THR A 161 -2.12 -9.47 2.33
N ALA A 162 -2.17 -8.21 1.89
CA ALA A 162 -0.98 -7.47 1.49
C ALA A 162 -0.23 -6.82 2.67
N HIS A 163 -0.88 -6.74 3.85
CA HIS A 163 -0.38 -6.04 5.02
C HIS A 163 -0.23 -7.01 6.18
N THR A 164 0.99 -7.51 6.33
CA THR A 164 1.35 -8.40 7.44
C THR A 164 2.18 -7.68 8.48
N LYS A 165 2.13 -8.16 9.73
CA LYS A 165 2.96 -7.67 10.83
C LYS A 165 3.77 -8.81 11.40
N LEU A 166 5.10 -8.66 11.38
CA LEU A 166 6.02 -9.61 11.99
C LEU A 166 6.17 -9.29 13.47
N ASP A 167 5.84 -10.24 14.32
CA ASP A 167 6.19 -10.17 15.74
C ASP A 167 7.68 -10.48 15.91
N SER A 168 8.45 -9.51 16.41
CA SER A 168 9.89 -9.64 16.54
C SER A 168 10.34 -10.65 17.60
N GLU A 169 9.48 -11.04 18.53
CA GLU A 169 9.78 -12.00 19.60
C GLU A 169 9.44 -13.42 19.20
N THR A 170 8.21 -13.64 18.72
CA THR A 170 7.76 -14.98 18.34
C THR A 170 8.24 -15.38 16.93
N LYS A 171 8.59 -14.38 16.11
CA LYS A 171 8.87 -14.51 14.68
C LYS A 171 7.67 -15.08 13.91
N GLU A 172 6.47 -14.84 14.41
CA GLU A 172 5.22 -15.13 13.71
C GLU A 172 4.81 -13.93 12.86
N LEU A 173 4.27 -14.22 11.68
CA LEU A 173 3.73 -13.23 10.76
C LEU A 173 2.21 -13.23 10.88
N HIS A 174 1.63 -12.11 11.26
CA HIS A 174 0.20 -11.92 11.47
C HIS A 174 -0.42 -11.20 10.27
N GLY A 175 -1.62 -11.63 9.87
CA GLY A 175 -2.41 -10.96 8.84
C GLY A 175 -3.90 -11.02 9.12
N ILE A 176 -4.61 -9.93 8.84
CA ILE A 176 -6.06 -9.93 8.72
C ILE A 176 -6.39 -10.02 7.24
N THR A 177 -7.09 -11.08 6.85
CA THR A 177 -7.39 -11.39 5.46
C THR A 177 -8.89 -11.33 5.23
N TYR A 178 -9.29 -11.11 3.98
CA TYR A 178 -10.67 -11.29 3.57
C TYR A 178 -10.73 -11.83 2.14
N ASN A 179 -11.81 -12.53 1.83
CA ASN A 179 -12.10 -13.02 0.49
C ASN A 179 -13.62 -13.16 0.30
N PHE A 180 -14.03 -13.47 -0.93
CA PHE A 180 -15.44 -13.63 -1.30
C PHE A 180 -15.76 -15.04 -1.84
N PRO A 181 -15.51 -16.14 -1.08
CA PRO A 181 -15.78 -17.48 -1.58
C PRO A 181 -17.26 -17.65 -1.92
N ARG A 182 -17.56 -18.08 -3.15
CA ARG A 182 -18.94 -18.34 -3.62
C ARG A 182 -19.92 -17.18 -3.37
N GLY A 183 -19.41 -15.94 -3.31
CA GLY A 183 -20.20 -14.73 -3.10
C GLY A 183 -20.49 -14.35 -1.64
N SER A 184 -19.95 -15.07 -0.64
CA SER A 184 -20.00 -14.66 0.78
C SER A 184 -18.71 -13.98 1.19
N TYR A 185 -18.80 -12.91 1.98
CA TYR A 185 -17.63 -12.26 2.59
C TYR A 185 -17.16 -13.05 3.81
N GLU A 186 -15.89 -13.44 3.81
CA GLU A 186 -15.24 -14.10 4.94
C GLU A 186 -13.95 -13.38 5.30
N ALA A 187 -13.72 -13.15 6.59
CA ALA A 187 -12.53 -12.52 7.12
C ALA A 187 -11.82 -13.46 8.10
N HIS A 188 -10.49 -13.51 8.05
CA HIS A 188 -9.71 -14.41 8.90
C HIS A 188 -8.53 -13.69 9.57
N HIS A 189 -8.17 -14.13 10.77
CA HIS A 189 -6.84 -13.88 11.35
C HIS A 189 -5.92 -15.05 10.97
N VAL A 190 -4.96 -14.78 10.09
CA VAL A 190 -3.97 -15.75 9.64
C VAL A 190 -2.65 -15.55 10.38
N VAL A 191 -2.05 -16.65 10.86
CA VAL A 191 -0.75 -16.66 11.53
C VAL A 191 0.19 -17.62 10.79
N VAL A 192 1.28 -17.08 10.26
CA VAL A 192 2.36 -17.87 9.65
C VAL A 192 3.50 -18.01 10.66
N GLY A 193 3.83 -19.25 11.02
CA GLY A 193 4.91 -19.57 11.93
C GLY A 193 6.29 -19.20 11.37
N LYS A 194 7.29 -19.13 12.26
CA LYS A 194 8.70 -18.87 11.91
C LYS A 194 9.31 -19.86 10.92
N ASP A 195 8.69 -21.04 10.77
CA ASP A 195 9.08 -22.07 9.80
C ASP A 195 8.46 -21.84 8.41
N GLY A 196 7.63 -20.82 8.26
CA GLY A 196 6.97 -20.41 7.02
C GLY A 196 5.68 -21.16 6.72
N ARG A 197 5.12 -21.92 7.67
CA ARG A 197 3.81 -22.58 7.52
C ARG A 197 2.71 -21.78 8.20
N VAL A 198 1.52 -21.79 7.62
CA VAL A 198 0.30 -21.28 8.27
C VAL A 198 -0.03 -22.21 9.42
N ASN A 199 0.09 -21.69 10.64
CA ASN A 199 -0.24 -22.43 11.86
C ASN A 199 -1.72 -22.30 12.21
N ARG A 200 -2.34 -21.20 11.78
CA ARG A 200 -3.70 -20.83 12.16
C ARG A 200 -4.35 -19.91 11.13
N ALA A 201 -5.64 -20.09 10.91
CA ALA A 201 -6.51 -19.22 10.12
C ALA A 201 -7.88 -19.19 10.82
N ASP A 202 -8.05 -18.28 11.77
CA ASP A 202 -9.27 -18.19 12.57
C ASP A 202 -10.31 -17.32 11.85
N LEU A 203 -11.54 -17.82 11.70
CA LEU A 203 -12.64 -17.03 11.16
C LEU A 203 -13.01 -15.88 12.12
N LEU A 204 -13.11 -14.68 11.57
CA LEU A 204 -13.52 -13.49 12.31
C LEU A 204 -15.03 -13.27 12.14
N PRO A 205 -15.78 -12.98 13.23
CA PRO A 205 -17.21 -12.68 13.14
C PRO A 205 -17.43 -11.26 12.61
N LEU A 206 -17.15 -11.05 11.32
CA LEU A 206 -17.27 -9.77 10.64
C LEU A 206 -18.13 -9.89 9.38
N SER A 207 -19.31 -9.28 9.39
CA SER A 207 -20.29 -9.35 8.29
C SER A 207 -20.50 -8.02 7.56
N SER A 208 -19.71 -6.99 7.88
CA SER A 208 -19.89 -5.65 7.32
C SER A 208 -19.52 -5.56 5.83
N GLY A 209 -18.70 -6.48 5.34
CA GLY A 209 -18.13 -6.40 4.00
C GLY A 209 -17.17 -5.22 3.85
N THR A 210 -16.55 -4.75 4.94
CA THR A 210 -15.54 -3.69 4.91
C THR A 210 -14.28 -4.12 4.13
N MET A 211 -13.61 -3.15 3.51
CA MET A 211 -12.31 -3.39 2.88
C MET A 211 -11.24 -3.51 3.97
N LEU A 212 -10.89 -4.76 4.34
CA LEU A 212 -9.86 -5.06 5.33
C LEU A 212 -8.46 -4.99 4.69
N HIS A 213 -7.96 -3.77 4.52
CA HIS A 213 -6.67 -3.53 3.89
C HIS A 213 -5.48 -3.83 4.81
N GLU A 214 -5.58 -3.44 6.09
CA GLU A 214 -4.44 -3.41 7.01
C GLU A 214 -4.62 -4.34 8.21
N CYS A 215 -3.50 -4.82 8.73
CA CYS A 215 -3.41 -5.58 9.97
C CYS A 215 -2.57 -4.80 10.96
N ALA A 216 -2.94 -4.75 12.24
CA ALA A 216 -2.02 -4.31 13.29
C ALA A 216 -2.02 -5.32 14.43
N ILE A 217 -0.92 -5.37 15.16
CA ILE A 217 -0.78 -6.17 16.38
C ILE A 217 -0.37 -5.27 17.53
N THR A 218 -0.59 -5.72 18.74
CA THR A 218 0.11 -5.29 19.96
C THR A 218 0.73 -6.53 20.62
N GLU A 219 1.23 -6.38 21.84
CA GLU A 219 1.63 -7.51 22.68
C GLU A 219 0.50 -8.54 22.83
N ASN A 220 -0.71 -8.08 23.17
CA ASN A 220 -1.85 -8.94 23.52
C ASN A 220 -2.95 -9.04 22.45
N TYR A 221 -2.99 -8.13 21.48
CA TYR A 221 -4.09 -8.04 20.53
C TYR A 221 -3.64 -8.14 19.08
N VAL A 222 -4.51 -8.67 18.23
CA VAL A 222 -4.55 -8.33 16.80
C VAL A 222 -5.74 -7.39 16.60
N LEU A 223 -5.54 -6.36 15.79
CA LEU A 223 -6.54 -5.33 15.53
C LEU A 223 -7.31 -5.65 14.26
N VAL A 224 -8.62 -5.39 14.29
CA VAL A 224 -9.53 -5.49 13.14
C VAL A 224 -10.12 -4.12 12.86
N PHE A 225 -9.91 -3.60 11.66
CA PHE A 225 -10.36 -2.27 11.28
C PHE A 225 -11.65 -2.35 10.45
N ASP A 226 -12.80 -2.17 11.10
CA ASP A 226 -14.11 -2.16 10.45
C ASP A 226 -14.49 -0.72 10.11
N LEU A 227 -14.03 -0.24 8.95
CA LEU A 227 -14.03 1.17 8.57
C LEU A 227 -15.09 1.49 7.49
N SER A 228 -15.25 2.77 7.18
CA SER A 228 -16.36 3.29 6.35
C SER A 228 -16.32 2.96 4.85
N ILE A 229 -15.35 2.17 4.37
CA ILE A 229 -15.33 1.66 2.99
C ILE A 229 -15.84 0.23 2.99
N THR A 230 -17.03 0.01 2.42
CA THR A 230 -17.65 -1.32 2.36
C THR A 230 -17.95 -1.74 0.92
N PHE A 231 -18.17 -3.04 0.74
CA PHE A 231 -18.52 -3.61 -0.55
C PHE A 231 -19.80 -2.98 -1.12
N SER A 232 -19.80 -2.71 -2.42
CA SER A 232 -20.87 -2.00 -3.13
C SER A 232 -21.33 -2.78 -4.35
N PHE A 233 -22.50 -3.40 -4.26
CA PHE A 233 -23.12 -4.11 -5.39
C PHE A 233 -23.38 -3.19 -6.60
N LEU A 234 -23.64 -1.90 -6.36
CA LEU A 234 -23.80 -0.92 -7.44
C LEU A 234 -22.49 -0.71 -8.21
N LYS A 235 -21.36 -0.56 -7.51
CA LYS A 235 -20.04 -0.42 -8.14
C LYS A 235 -19.66 -1.70 -8.89
N LEU A 236 -19.86 -2.86 -8.26
CA LEU A 236 -19.65 -4.16 -8.90
C LEU A 236 -20.48 -4.30 -10.19
N GLY A 237 -21.79 -4.06 -10.13
CA GLY A 237 -22.69 -4.20 -11.28
C GLY A 237 -22.43 -3.20 -12.42
N THR A 238 -21.75 -2.08 -12.12
CA THR A 238 -21.32 -1.10 -13.13
C THR A 238 -19.89 -1.33 -13.61
N GLY A 239 -19.19 -2.33 -13.08
CA GLY A 239 -17.82 -2.70 -13.44
C GLY A 239 -16.75 -1.71 -12.96
N TYR A 240 -17.01 -0.99 -11.87
CA TYR A 240 -16.00 -0.22 -11.13
C TYR A 240 -15.43 -1.06 -9.98
N PHE A 241 -14.33 -0.60 -9.39
CA PHE A 241 -13.79 -1.15 -8.16
C PHE A 241 -14.90 -1.30 -7.10
N PRO A 242 -15.11 -2.50 -6.52
CA PRO A 242 -16.36 -2.86 -5.87
C PRO A 242 -16.47 -2.37 -4.42
N PHE A 243 -15.72 -1.35 -4.04
CA PHE A 243 -15.75 -0.73 -2.72
C PHE A 243 -16.08 0.76 -2.84
N SER A 244 -16.84 1.28 -1.88
CA SER A 244 -17.18 2.70 -1.82
C SER A 244 -17.39 3.17 -0.39
N TRP A 245 -17.32 4.47 -0.19
CA TRP A 245 -17.75 5.08 1.06
C TRP A 245 -19.20 4.72 1.41
N ASN A 246 -19.43 4.36 2.66
CA ASN A 246 -20.72 4.00 3.21
C ASN A 246 -21.04 4.88 4.42
N ASN A 247 -21.93 5.86 4.23
CA ASN A 247 -22.34 6.78 5.31
C ASN A 247 -23.18 6.09 6.39
N ASP A 248 -23.76 4.92 6.11
CA ASP A 248 -24.60 4.17 7.04
C ASP A 248 -23.81 3.17 7.90
N HIS A 249 -22.50 3.04 7.66
CA HIS A 249 -21.63 2.13 8.39
C HIS A 249 -20.90 2.82 9.55
N GLN A 250 -21.08 2.30 10.76
CA GLN A 250 -20.36 2.73 11.97
C GLN A 250 -18.91 2.23 11.92
N ALA A 251 -17.96 3.15 11.72
CA ALA A 251 -16.55 2.82 11.83
C ALA A 251 -16.17 2.42 13.25
N ARG A 252 -15.33 1.40 13.39
CA ARG A 252 -14.89 0.87 14.69
C ARG A 252 -13.57 0.12 14.59
N ILE A 253 -12.83 0.12 15.69
CA ILE A 253 -11.60 -0.66 15.86
C ILE A 253 -11.89 -1.83 16.80
N GLY A 254 -11.59 -3.04 16.36
CA GLY A 254 -11.77 -4.28 17.09
C GLY A 254 -10.46 -4.78 17.68
N LEU A 255 -10.49 -5.23 18.93
CA LEU A 255 -9.37 -5.91 19.58
C LEU A 255 -9.73 -7.39 19.74
N LEU A 256 -9.00 -8.26 19.05
CA LEU A 256 -9.05 -9.70 19.25
C LEU A 256 -7.83 -10.12 20.07
N ASN A 257 -8.04 -10.80 21.20
CA ASN A 257 -6.93 -11.27 22.02
C ASN A 257 -6.18 -12.41 21.31
N ARG A 258 -4.95 -12.16 20.88
CA ARG A 258 -4.15 -13.13 20.11
C ARG A 258 -3.50 -14.22 20.98
N LYS A 259 -3.56 -14.09 22.31
CA LYS A 259 -3.02 -15.07 23.28
C LYS A 259 -4.08 -16.09 23.72
N THR A 260 -5.30 -15.65 23.99
CA THR A 260 -6.41 -16.55 24.36
C THR A 260 -7.09 -17.16 23.14
N ASN A 261 -7.17 -16.40 22.03
CA ASN A 261 -7.82 -16.79 20.79
C ASN A 261 -9.27 -17.28 20.99
N ASP A 262 -10.02 -16.63 21.89
CA ASP A 262 -11.41 -16.97 22.21
C ASP A 262 -12.43 -16.54 21.14
N GLY A 263 -11.96 -15.89 20.07
CA GLY A 263 -12.80 -15.41 18.95
C GLY A 263 -13.65 -14.18 19.30
N VAL A 264 -13.51 -13.62 20.50
CA VAL A 264 -14.30 -12.47 20.95
C VAL A 264 -13.57 -11.18 20.61
N VAL A 265 -14.18 -10.37 19.74
CA VAL A 265 -13.66 -9.06 19.37
C VAL A 265 -14.29 -7.97 20.25
N LYS A 266 -13.46 -7.22 20.97
CA LYS A 266 -13.91 -6.03 21.71
C LYS A 266 -13.88 -4.81 20.78
N TRP A 267 -15.04 -4.22 20.53
CA TRP A 267 -15.20 -3.11 19.59
C TRP A 267 -15.20 -1.75 20.27
N PHE A 268 -14.58 -0.78 19.60
CA PHE A 268 -14.56 0.62 19.97
C PHE A 268 -15.08 1.45 18.79
N ASN A 269 -16.19 2.15 18.98
CA ASN A 269 -16.72 3.03 17.94
C ASN A 269 -15.81 4.24 17.77
N ILE A 270 -15.56 4.63 16.53
CA ILE A 270 -14.82 5.84 16.15
C ILE A 270 -15.65 6.65 15.15
N ASP A 271 -15.25 7.90 14.90
CA ASP A 271 -15.87 8.70 13.86
C ASP A 271 -15.64 8.08 12.47
N PRO A 272 -16.58 8.26 11.51
CA PRO A 272 -16.42 7.75 10.16
C PRO A 272 -15.11 8.20 9.51
N CYS A 273 -14.31 7.23 9.08
CA CYS A 273 -13.02 7.44 8.45
C CYS A 273 -12.61 6.19 7.67
N TYR A 274 -11.50 6.32 6.95
CA TYR A 274 -10.76 5.18 6.45
C TYR A 274 -9.27 5.45 6.59
N PHE A 275 -8.46 4.42 6.77
CA PHE A 275 -7.02 4.51 6.61
C PHE A 275 -6.54 3.25 5.93
N PHE A 276 -5.61 3.43 4.99
CA PHE A 276 -4.89 2.29 4.43
C PHE A 276 -3.87 1.84 5.47
N HIS A 277 -2.90 2.66 5.83
CA HIS A 277 -1.77 2.18 6.61
C HIS A 277 -1.74 2.68 8.04
N THR A 278 -1.40 1.75 8.93
CA THR A 278 -0.97 2.06 10.29
C THR A 278 0.51 2.39 10.30
N VAL A 279 0.91 3.41 11.07
CA VAL A 279 2.29 3.58 11.50
C VAL A 279 2.65 2.43 12.45
N ASN A 280 1.85 2.28 13.51
CA ASN A 280 1.99 1.20 14.49
C ASN A 280 0.75 1.13 15.41
N ALA A 281 0.66 0.06 16.19
CA ALA A 281 -0.20 -0.02 17.36
C ALA A 281 0.58 -0.57 18.56
N TYR A 282 0.26 -0.15 19.78
CA TYR A 282 0.91 -0.65 20.99
C TYR A 282 0.00 -0.49 22.22
N GLU A 283 0.36 -1.16 23.30
CA GLU A 283 -0.31 -1.00 24.60
C GLU A 283 0.48 -0.01 25.48
N ASP A 284 -0.21 0.97 26.06
CA ASP A 284 0.37 1.90 27.02
C ASP A 284 0.55 1.23 28.40
N GLN A 285 1.18 1.94 29.34
CA GLN A 285 1.42 1.43 30.70
C GLN A 285 0.14 1.19 31.51
N GLN A 286 -0.99 1.74 31.09
CA GLN A 286 -2.31 1.54 31.71
C GLN A 286 -3.08 0.39 31.04
N GLY A 287 -2.51 -0.23 29.99
CA GLY A 287 -3.15 -1.28 29.20
C GLY A 287 -4.17 -0.75 28.19
N ASN A 288 -4.19 0.55 27.88
CA ASN A 288 -4.97 1.08 26.76
C ASN A 288 -4.23 0.77 25.45
N VAL A 289 -4.97 0.63 24.35
CA VAL A 289 -4.37 0.42 23.03
C VAL A 289 -4.28 1.75 22.28
N MET A 290 -3.08 2.06 21.80
CA MET A 290 -2.77 3.21 20.97
C MET A 290 -2.66 2.75 19.52
N VAL A 291 -3.28 3.47 18.59
CA VAL A 291 -3.22 3.20 17.14
C VAL A 291 -2.86 4.48 16.42
N ASP A 292 -1.76 4.47 15.68
CA ASP A 292 -1.35 5.57 14.81
C ASP A 292 -1.55 5.16 13.36
N ALA A 293 -2.28 5.94 12.57
CA ALA A 293 -2.52 5.65 11.16
C ALA A 293 -2.67 6.92 10.32
N MET A 294 -2.61 6.74 9.01
CA MET A 294 -2.78 7.79 8.01
C MET A 294 -4.25 7.90 7.60
N ARG A 295 -4.98 8.73 8.34
CA ARG A 295 -6.44 8.88 8.31
C ARG A 295 -6.90 9.70 7.13
N TYR A 296 -7.76 9.12 6.29
CA TYR A 296 -8.57 9.81 5.31
C TYR A 296 -9.92 10.18 5.93
N GLN A 297 -10.31 11.44 5.75
CA GLN A 297 -11.66 11.89 6.12
C GLN A 297 -12.72 11.24 5.23
N LYS A 298 -12.45 11.10 3.92
CA LYS A 298 -13.32 10.46 2.94
C LYS A 298 -12.53 10.06 1.70
N LEU A 299 -12.91 8.94 1.06
CA LEU A 299 -12.46 8.56 -0.28
C LEU A 299 -13.45 7.57 -0.91
N PHE A 300 -13.31 7.34 -2.22
CA PHE A 300 -14.17 6.43 -3.00
C PHE A 300 -15.67 6.74 -2.94
N ASP A 301 -16.03 7.98 -2.61
CA ASP A 301 -17.41 8.46 -2.61
C ASP A 301 -17.76 8.97 -4.00
N VAL A 302 -16.99 9.96 -4.47
CA VAL A 302 -17.21 10.62 -5.76
C VAL A 302 -16.29 10.05 -6.84
N ASP A 303 -15.00 9.98 -6.57
CA ASP A 303 -14.00 9.44 -7.48
C ASP A 303 -13.55 8.05 -7.02
N GLY A 304 -13.96 7.04 -7.80
CA GLY A 304 -13.64 5.64 -7.54
C GLY A 304 -12.53 5.11 -8.44
N ASN A 305 -11.60 5.95 -8.93
CA ASN A 305 -10.44 5.48 -9.70
C ASN A 305 -9.19 5.23 -8.85
N GLY A 306 -9.14 5.72 -7.61
CA GLY A 306 -8.00 5.49 -6.70
C GLY A 306 -8.03 6.37 -5.45
N PRO A 307 -7.11 6.15 -4.49
CA PRO A 307 -6.95 6.98 -3.30
C PRO A 307 -6.48 8.41 -3.63
N PHE A 308 -6.37 9.30 -2.64
CA PHE A 308 -5.87 10.69 -2.82
C PHE A 308 -6.71 11.59 -3.75
N THR A 309 -7.96 11.23 -4.03
CA THR A 309 -8.83 11.94 -4.97
C THR A 309 -9.71 12.99 -4.30
N GLU A 310 -10.01 12.83 -3.01
CA GLU A 310 -10.96 13.68 -2.27
C GLU A 310 -10.29 14.40 -1.11
N PHE A 311 -9.82 13.64 -0.11
CA PHE A 311 -9.14 14.18 1.06
C PHE A 311 -7.74 13.58 1.20
N PRO A 312 -6.74 14.37 1.62
CA PRO A 312 -5.43 13.84 1.94
C PRO A 312 -5.46 12.99 3.22
N PRO A 313 -4.57 12.00 3.35
CA PRO A 313 -4.35 11.32 4.62
C PRO A 313 -3.61 12.23 5.61
N MET A 314 -4.06 12.21 6.86
CA MET A 314 -3.43 12.91 7.97
C MET A 314 -3.03 11.95 9.08
N LEU A 315 -1.87 12.17 9.69
CA LEU A 315 -1.39 11.34 10.78
C LEU A 315 -2.29 11.52 12.01
N THR A 316 -2.97 10.46 12.43
CA THR A 316 -3.95 10.49 13.52
C THR A 316 -3.73 9.34 14.48
N ARG A 317 -3.93 9.62 15.77
CA ARG A 317 -3.84 8.67 16.88
C ARG A 317 -5.22 8.40 17.46
N TRP A 318 -5.56 7.12 17.62
CA TRP A 318 -6.66 6.67 18.45
C TRP A 318 -6.14 6.10 19.77
N SER A 319 -6.79 6.45 20.87
CA SER A 319 -6.56 5.87 22.20
C SER A 319 -7.79 5.07 22.60
N LEU A 320 -7.66 3.75 22.74
CA LEU A 320 -8.74 2.83 23.04
C LEU A 320 -8.69 2.48 24.53
N ASN A 321 -9.60 3.03 25.32
CA ASN A 321 -9.61 2.86 26.76
C ASN A 321 -10.30 1.55 27.15
N LEU A 322 -9.53 0.55 27.58
CA LEU A 322 -10.07 -0.76 27.88
C LEU A 322 -11.01 -0.78 29.08
N SER A 323 -10.84 0.13 30.04
CA SER A 323 -11.69 0.20 31.24
C SER A 323 -13.07 0.79 30.96
N THR A 324 -13.15 1.80 30.09
CA THR A 324 -14.42 2.49 29.78
C THR A 324 -15.09 1.98 28.51
N GLY A 325 -14.34 1.34 27.60
CA GLY A 325 -14.83 0.94 26.28
C GLY A 325 -14.91 2.08 25.26
N ASN A 326 -14.36 3.27 25.58
CA ASN A 326 -14.40 4.43 24.71
C ASN A 326 -13.11 4.58 23.90
N ALA A 327 -13.22 5.21 22.72
CA ALA A 327 -12.09 5.66 21.93
C ALA A 327 -12.02 7.20 21.90
N SER A 328 -10.82 7.75 21.82
CA SER A 328 -10.58 9.16 21.51
C SER A 328 -9.64 9.31 20.32
N GLU A 329 -9.85 10.33 19.51
CA GLU A 329 -9.07 10.63 18.30
C GLU A 329 -8.25 11.93 18.48
N LEU A 330 -7.02 11.96 17.98
CA LEU A 330 -6.14 13.13 17.95
C LEU A 330 -5.32 13.15 16.66
N GLN A 331 -5.50 14.17 15.82
CA GLN A 331 -4.58 14.44 14.70
C GLN A 331 -3.23 14.92 15.26
N LEU A 332 -2.16 14.21 14.91
CA LEU A 332 -0.81 14.48 15.40
C LEU A 332 -0.04 15.47 14.52
N ASP A 333 -0.40 15.57 13.24
CA ASP A 333 0.27 16.43 12.27
C ASP A 333 -0.72 16.97 11.23
N ASP A 334 -0.42 18.16 10.71
CA ASP A 334 -1.17 18.84 9.66
C ASP A 334 -0.53 18.65 8.27
N LEU A 335 0.63 18.00 8.20
CA LEU A 335 1.27 17.62 6.93
C LEU A 335 0.65 16.33 6.35
N PRO A 336 0.08 16.37 5.14
CA PRO A 336 -0.38 15.19 4.44
C PRO A 336 0.73 14.16 4.19
N ALA A 337 0.50 12.93 4.61
CA ALA A 337 1.49 11.88 4.55
C ALA A 337 0.86 10.49 4.42
N GLU A 338 1.58 9.60 3.77
CA GLU A 338 1.19 8.21 3.62
C GLU A 338 2.42 7.28 3.56
N PHE A 339 2.20 5.98 3.36
CA PHE A 339 3.24 4.95 3.35
C PHE A 339 4.14 5.01 4.60
N PRO A 340 3.55 4.94 5.81
CA PRO A 340 4.32 5.03 7.04
C PRO A 340 5.20 3.80 7.23
N ARG A 341 6.42 4.02 7.71
CA ARG A 341 7.36 3.00 8.15
C ARG A 341 7.96 3.36 9.50
N MET A 342 8.47 2.35 10.18
CA MET A 342 9.18 2.48 11.45
C MET A 342 10.16 1.31 11.57
N HIS A 343 10.90 1.25 12.67
CA HIS A 343 11.86 0.17 12.90
C HIS A 343 11.15 -1.20 12.89
N PRO A 344 11.51 -2.15 12.01
CA PRO A 344 10.72 -3.36 11.76
C PRO A 344 10.51 -4.26 13.00
N ASP A 345 11.45 -4.26 13.95
CA ASP A 345 11.31 -5.03 15.19
C ASP A 345 10.34 -4.43 16.23
N LEU A 346 9.78 -3.25 15.99
CA LEU A 346 8.86 -2.55 16.91
C LEU A 346 7.39 -2.69 16.53
N ASN A 347 7.04 -3.57 15.58
CA ASN A 347 5.65 -3.91 15.30
C ASN A 347 4.97 -4.38 16.60
N GLY A 348 3.87 -3.72 16.98
CA GLY A 348 3.13 -4.04 18.20
C GLY A 348 3.72 -3.52 19.51
N LYS A 349 4.82 -2.78 19.44
CA LYS A 349 5.55 -2.20 20.57
C LYS A 349 5.60 -0.69 20.44
N PHE A 350 5.84 0.02 21.53
CA PHE A 350 6.07 1.46 21.45
C PHE A 350 7.26 1.75 20.53
N ASN A 351 7.05 2.67 19.58
CA ASN A 351 8.08 3.26 18.75
C ASN A 351 8.12 4.77 18.99
N ARG A 352 9.31 5.33 19.09
CA ARG A 352 9.50 6.78 19.17
C ARG A 352 9.59 7.43 17.80
N TYR A 353 10.17 6.74 16.83
CA TYR A 353 10.44 7.28 15.51
C TYR A 353 9.57 6.61 14.45
N GLY A 354 9.18 7.40 13.45
CA GLY A 354 8.44 6.94 12.29
C GLY A 354 8.86 7.75 11.07
N TYR A 355 8.53 7.25 9.88
CA TYR A 355 8.88 7.83 8.60
C TYR A 355 7.71 7.71 7.64
N SER A 356 7.55 8.64 6.70
CA SER A 356 6.48 8.58 5.71
C SER A 356 6.85 9.31 4.43
N LEU A 357 6.09 9.04 3.37
CA LEU A 357 6.09 9.80 2.13
C LEU A 357 5.07 10.93 2.25
N GLY A 358 5.48 12.19 2.11
CA GLY A 358 4.53 13.30 2.09
C GLY A 358 3.80 13.36 0.75
N THR A 359 2.50 13.63 0.77
CA THR A 359 1.64 13.50 -0.41
C THR A 359 1.11 14.82 -0.94
N GLY A 360 1.27 15.93 -0.21
CA GLY A 360 0.63 17.19 -0.54
C GLY A 360 -0.88 17.17 -0.24
N SER A 361 -1.53 18.34 -0.33
CA SER A 361 -2.91 18.55 0.10
C SER A 361 -3.94 18.58 -1.02
N GLY A 362 -3.50 18.53 -2.28
CA GLY A 362 -4.37 18.60 -3.45
C GLY A 362 -4.97 17.24 -3.83
N PRO A 363 -6.04 17.23 -4.64
CA PRO A 363 -6.47 16.01 -5.31
C PRO A 363 -5.37 15.60 -6.28
N LYS A 364 -4.85 14.37 -6.12
CA LYS A 364 -3.61 13.82 -6.69
C LYS A 364 -2.36 14.19 -5.89
N PRO A 365 -1.60 13.19 -5.42
CA PRO A 365 -0.47 13.43 -4.55
C PRO A 365 0.77 13.92 -5.32
N ASP A 366 1.60 14.75 -4.69
CA ASP A 366 2.88 15.23 -5.24
C ASP A 366 4.04 14.27 -4.95
N PHE A 367 3.90 13.42 -3.92
CA PHE A 367 4.94 12.54 -3.40
C PHE A 367 6.30 13.25 -3.21
N GLY A 368 6.28 14.53 -2.85
CA GLY A 368 7.42 15.43 -3.02
C GLY A 368 8.43 15.42 -1.88
N ARG A 369 8.22 14.65 -0.81
CA ARG A 369 9.04 14.76 0.41
C ARG A 369 9.08 13.50 1.25
N VAL A 370 10.15 13.34 2.02
CA VAL A 370 10.28 12.33 3.07
C VAL A 370 10.13 13.01 4.43
N ILE A 371 9.32 12.43 5.31
CA ILE A 371 9.06 12.97 6.64
C ILE A 371 9.59 11.97 7.68
N LYS A 372 10.19 12.48 8.75
CA LYS A 372 10.56 11.74 9.95
C LYS A 372 9.82 12.33 11.14
N TYR A 373 9.23 11.49 11.98
CA TYR A 373 8.55 11.87 13.21
C TYR A 373 9.39 11.49 14.44
N ASP A 374 9.38 12.32 15.47
CA ASP A 374 9.78 11.99 16.85
C ASP A 374 8.55 12.13 17.74
N PHE A 375 7.82 11.02 17.93
CA PHE A 375 6.56 10.96 18.66
C PHE A 375 6.70 11.32 20.14
N ALA A 376 7.88 11.14 20.74
CA ALA A 376 8.11 11.51 22.12
C ALA A 376 8.25 13.04 22.29
N LYS A 377 8.73 13.73 21.26
CA LYS A 377 8.87 15.19 21.25
C LYS A 377 7.71 15.91 20.55
N ASN A 378 6.84 15.16 19.87
CA ASN A 378 5.77 15.70 19.03
C ASN A 378 6.30 16.70 17.98
N ILE A 379 7.34 16.30 17.25
CA ILE A 379 7.93 17.09 16.16
C ILE A 379 8.16 16.21 14.94
N HIS A 380 8.24 16.85 13.77
CA HIS A 380 8.69 16.22 12.54
C HIS A 380 9.91 16.93 11.93
N GLU A 381 10.61 16.21 11.07
CA GLU A 381 11.62 16.70 10.15
C GLU A 381 11.20 16.35 8.73
N VAL A 382 11.44 17.26 7.78
CA VAL A 382 11.10 17.07 6.36
C VAL A 382 12.34 17.25 5.51
N TYR A 383 12.51 16.34 4.55
CA TYR A 383 13.40 16.51 3.41
C TYR A 383 12.55 16.67 2.14
N GLU A 384 12.58 17.87 1.55
CA GLU A 384 11.90 18.17 0.29
C GLU A 384 12.74 17.66 -0.88
N LEU A 385 12.11 16.92 -1.80
CA LEU A 385 12.75 16.52 -3.06
C LEU A 385 12.87 17.72 -4.00
N ASP A 386 13.88 17.69 -4.86
CA ASP A 386 14.04 18.72 -5.89
C ASP A 386 12.79 18.81 -6.78
N LYS A 387 12.49 20.02 -7.27
CA LYS A 387 11.34 20.26 -8.14
C LYS A 387 11.33 19.29 -9.33
N GLY A 388 10.21 18.61 -9.53
CA GLY A 388 10.05 17.64 -10.61
C GLY A 388 10.47 16.22 -10.23
N ARG A 389 10.84 15.98 -8.97
CA ARG A 389 11.08 14.65 -8.42
C ARG A 389 9.95 14.21 -7.50
N GLU A 390 9.64 12.93 -7.55
CA GLU A 390 8.54 12.31 -6.81
C GLU A 390 9.02 11.00 -6.19
N GLY A 391 8.77 10.82 -4.90
CA GLY A 391 9.20 9.68 -4.13
C GLY A 391 8.25 8.48 -4.21
N ALA A 392 8.70 7.39 -3.62
CA ALA A 392 7.93 6.19 -3.33
C ALA A 392 7.95 5.92 -1.83
N GLU A 393 7.21 4.89 -1.39
CA GLU A 393 7.30 4.40 -0.01
C GLU A 393 8.78 4.23 0.41
N PRO A 394 9.21 4.86 1.52
CA PRO A 394 10.51 4.59 2.10
C PRO A 394 10.50 3.27 2.85
N VAL A 395 11.63 2.58 2.96
CA VAL A 395 11.84 1.40 3.80
C VAL A 395 12.95 1.70 4.80
N PHE A 396 12.67 1.48 6.09
CA PHE A 396 13.69 1.59 7.14
C PHE A 396 14.51 0.30 7.24
N ILE A 397 15.84 0.47 7.31
CA ILE A 397 16.81 -0.62 7.41
C ILE A 397 17.71 -0.32 8.62
N PRO A 398 17.61 -1.13 9.70
CA PRO A 398 18.51 -1.03 10.85
C PRO A 398 19.99 -1.10 10.43
N SER A 399 20.84 -0.28 11.03
CA SER A 399 22.30 -0.48 10.92
C SER A 399 22.75 -1.73 11.68
N GLU A 400 23.89 -2.32 11.30
CA GLU A 400 24.46 -3.39 12.09
C GLU A 400 24.87 -2.85 13.46
N ASN A 401 24.53 -3.60 14.52
CA ASN A 401 24.87 -3.25 15.90
C ASN A 401 24.28 -1.93 16.45
N GLN A 402 23.20 -1.42 15.83
CA GLN A 402 22.52 -0.19 16.25
C GLN A 402 22.35 -0.07 17.76
N LYS A 403 22.50 1.16 18.28
CA LYS A 403 22.30 1.51 19.70
C LYS A 403 21.06 2.35 19.93
N ARG A 404 20.53 2.97 18.87
CA ARG A 404 19.31 3.78 18.91
C ARG A 404 18.30 3.27 17.90
N GLU A 405 17.02 3.47 18.21
CA GLU A 405 15.88 3.02 17.38
C GLU A 405 15.94 3.53 15.93
N ASP A 406 16.40 4.76 15.70
CA ASP A 406 16.47 5.38 14.38
C ASP A 406 17.85 5.25 13.70
N GLU A 407 18.76 4.47 14.28
CA GLU A 407 20.12 4.29 13.76
C GLU A 407 20.14 3.29 12.61
N GLY A 408 20.04 3.82 11.40
CA GLY A 408 20.00 3.03 10.18
C GLY A 408 19.80 3.89 8.94
N TYR A 409 19.15 3.31 7.95
CA TYR A 409 18.98 3.88 6.63
C TYR A 409 17.51 3.93 6.23
N LEU A 410 17.14 4.93 5.44
CA LEU A 410 15.90 4.91 4.66
C LEU A 410 16.25 4.74 3.19
N MET A 411 15.63 3.76 2.55
CA MET A 411 15.74 3.56 1.11
C MET A 411 14.40 3.82 0.43
N THR A 412 14.39 4.57 -0.67
CA THR A 412 13.18 4.85 -1.45
C THR A 412 13.53 5.05 -2.93
N TYR A 413 12.62 4.72 -3.84
CA TYR A 413 12.74 5.14 -5.23
C TYR A 413 12.32 6.61 -5.37
N VAL A 414 13.07 7.37 -6.17
CA VAL A 414 12.71 8.73 -6.56
C VAL A 414 12.67 8.81 -8.08
N TYR A 415 11.50 9.08 -8.63
CA TYR A 415 11.27 9.35 -10.05
C TYR A 415 11.64 10.80 -10.37
N ASP A 416 12.33 11.01 -11.50
CA ASP A 416 12.72 12.32 -12.02
C ASP A 416 12.04 12.55 -13.38
N LYS A 417 11.10 13.50 -13.40
CA LYS A 417 10.28 13.83 -14.58
C LYS A 417 11.08 14.32 -15.77
N VAL A 418 12.24 14.94 -15.55
CA VAL A 418 13.04 15.52 -16.64
C VAL A 418 13.74 14.41 -17.41
N SER A 419 14.31 13.45 -16.68
CA SER A 419 15.01 12.32 -17.29
C SER A 419 14.10 11.14 -17.66
N ASP A 420 12.87 11.12 -17.15
CA ASP A 420 11.94 10.00 -17.19
C ASP A 420 12.55 8.68 -16.65
N LYS A 421 13.32 8.80 -15.57
CA LYS A 421 14.02 7.70 -14.91
C LYS A 421 13.88 7.79 -13.40
N SER A 422 14.20 6.69 -12.72
CA SER A 422 14.20 6.64 -11.26
C SER A 422 15.60 6.40 -10.70
N ASN A 423 15.79 6.79 -9.44
CA ASN A 423 16.96 6.46 -8.65
C ASN A 423 16.52 5.69 -7.40
N LEU A 424 17.30 4.71 -6.94
CA LEU A 424 17.18 4.24 -5.55
C LEU A 424 18.01 5.17 -4.67
N VAL A 425 17.36 5.83 -3.73
CA VAL A 425 17.94 6.88 -2.88
C VAL A 425 18.08 6.36 -1.46
N ILE A 426 19.25 6.60 -0.85
CA ILE A 426 19.58 6.15 0.51
C ILE A 426 19.83 7.37 1.38
N PHE A 427 19.10 7.48 2.50
CA PHE A 427 19.29 8.50 3.52
C PHE A 427 19.88 7.90 4.79
N ASN A 428 20.59 8.71 5.58
CA ASN A 428 20.78 8.44 7.00
C ASN A 428 19.45 8.70 7.74
N ALA A 429 18.86 7.68 8.33
CA ALA A 429 17.54 7.76 8.96
C ALA A 429 17.53 8.67 10.21
N GLN A 430 18.69 8.98 10.79
CA GLN A 430 18.81 9.90 11.92
C GLN A 430 18.71 11.37 11.50
N ASN A 431 19.15 11.70 10.29
CA ASN A 431 19.28 13.07 9.82
C ASN A 431 18.92 13.15 8.33
N ILE A 432 17.63 13.01 8.04
CA ILE A 432 17.12 13.05 6.66
C ILE A 432 17.31 14.44 6.03
N LYS A 433 17.37 15.51 6.84
CA LYS A 433 17.54 16.89 6.37
C LYS A 433 18.87 17.13 5.65
N SER A 434 19.89 16.32 5.93
CA SER A 434 21.18 16.40 5.23
C SER A 434 21.11 15.87 3.79
N GLY A 435 19.98 15.29 3.41
CA GLY A 435 19.78 14.69 2.11
C GLY A 435 20.40 13.29 1.98
N PRO A 436 20.38 12.74 0.76
CA PRO A 436 20.80 11.37 0.53
C PRO A 436 22.31 11.20 0.62
N ILE A 437 22.74 10.13 1.27
CA ILE A 437 24.15 9.72 1.36
C ILE A 437 24.60 8.95 0.11
N ALA A 438 23.65 8.33 -0.60
CA ALA A 438 23.90 7.66 -1.87
C ALA A 438 22.66 7.67 -2.77
N GLN A 439 22.88 7.61 -4.08
CA GLN A 439 21.87 7.41 -5.10
C GLN A 439 22.38 6.42 -6.13
N ILE A 440 21.59 5.40 -6.44
CA ILE A 440 21.84 4.42 -7.50
C ILE A 440 20.95 4.82 -8.68
N LYS A 441 21.55 5.23 -9.79
CA LYS A 441 20.83 5.65 -11.00
C LYS A 441 20.29 4.41 -11.73
N LEU A 442 18.99 4.38 -12.00
CA LEU A 442 18.36 3.25 -12.69
C LEU A 442 18.23 3.56 -14.19
N PRO A 443 18.29 2.54 -15.05
CA PRO A 443 18.23 2.73 -16.51
C PRO A 443 16.85 3.17 -17.01
N GLN A 444 15.79 3.02 -16.21
CA GLN A 444 14.41 3.36 -16.54
C GLN A 444 13.65 3.88 -15.31
N ARG A 445 12.43 4.39 -15.51
CA ARG A 445 11.52 4.72 -14.41
C ARG A 445 11.03 3.47 -13.68
N VAL A 446 10.76 3.64 -12.39
CA VAL A 446 9.98 2.73 -11.58
C VAL A 446 8.60 3.36 -11.42
N PRO A 447 7.53 2.77 -11.99
CA PRO A 447 6.19 3.31 -11.86
C PRO A 447 5.77 3.53 -10.41
N PHE A 448 4.76 4.37 -10.19
CA PHE A 448 4.12 4.45 -8.88
C PHE A 448 3.42 3.14 -8.55
N GLY A 449 4.15 2.29 -7.84
CA GLY A 449 3.64 1.09 -7.20
C GLY A 449 3.18 1.33 -5.77
N PHE A 450 3.08 0.24 -5.03
CA PHE A 450 2.66 0.24 -3.64
C PHE A 450 3.88 -0.06 -2.78
N HIS A 451 3.97 -1.27 -2.23
CA HIS A 451 4.86 -1.53 -1.12
C HIS A 451 6.17 -2.22 -1.47
N GLY A 452 7.18 -1.96 -0.66
CA GLY A 452 8.49 -2.58 -0.74
C GLY A 452 9.04 -3.09 0.58
N SER A 453 10.08 -3.90 0.48
CA SER A 453 10.80 -4.48 1.60
C SER A 453 12.29 -4.54 1.31
N TRP A 454 13.07 -4.54 2.39
CA TRP A 454 14.48 -4.93 2.36
C TRP A 454 14.61 -6.38 2.83
N VAL A 455 15.27 -7.21 2.02
CA VAL A 455 15.57 -8.60 2.34
C VAL A 455 17.08 -8.73 2.58
N PRO A 456 17.55 -8.85 3.83
CA PRO A 456 18.97 -9.04 4.12
C PRO A 456 19.53 -10.31 3.45
N ALA A 457 20.84 -10.29 3.14
CA ALA A 457 21.56 -11.39 2.50
C ALA A 457 21.68 -12.66 3.35
#